data_AF-A1DDG1-F1
#
_entry.id   AF-A1DDG1-F1
#
_cell.length_a   1.000
_cell.length_b   1.000
_cell.length_c   1.000
_cell.angle_alpha   90.00
_cell.angle_beta   90.00
_cell.angle_gamma   90.00
#
_symmetry.space_group_name_H-M   'P 1'
#
loop_
_entity.id
_entity.type
_entity.pdbx_description
1 polymer ?
#
loop_
_entity_poly.entity_id
_entity_poly.type
_entity_poly.pdbx_seq_one_letter_code
_entity_poly.pdbx_strand_id
1 'polypeptide(L)'
;MYAQGDYFQIEGLKAKAKERFEKTFLNTANEHSFAATVIEVYASTAENDRGPRDIVVQLTRNNLPQLRTGQDPILSAHILQLIPQFMLDIYDECARYQKYSPAWAKQQSYFWDSRG
;
A
#
# COMPACT_ATOMS: atom_id res chain seq x y z
N MET A 1 0.70 8.17 -17.09
CA MET A 1 2.17 8.26 -17.30
C MET A 1 2.90 6.95 -16.99
N TYR A 2 2.69 6.29 -15.85
CA TYR A 2 3.35 4.99 -15.57
C TYR A 2 3.01 3.94 -16.64
N ALA A 3 1.73 3.66 -16.88
CA ALA A 3 1.27 2.71 -17.90
C ALA A 3 1.72 3.08 -19.31
N GLN A 4 1.88 4.37 -19.62
CA GLN A 4 2.43 4.82 -20.91
C GLN A 4 3.93 4.55 -21.02
N GLY A 5 4.69 4.77 -19.94
CA GLY A 5 6.11 4.42 -19.88
C GLY A 5 6.32 2.92 -20.04
N ASP A 6 5.42 2.11 -19.50
CA ASP A 6 5.41 0.66 -19.71
C ASP A 6 5.10 0.30 -21.16
N TYR A 7 4.00 0.82 -21.71
CA TYR A 7 3.59 0.56 -23.09
C TYR A 7 4.65 0.94 -24.13
N PHE A 8 5.30 2.09 -23.97
CA PHE A 8 6.35 2.56 -24.88
C PHE A 8 7.76 2.10 -24.50
N GLN A 9 7.91 1.28 -23.44
CA GLN A 9 9.18 0.77 -22.95
C GLN A 9 10.21 1.87 -22.62
N ILE A 10 9.72 2.99 -22.05
CA ILE A 10 10.54 4.12 -21.62
C ILE A 10 10.76 4.01 -20.11
N GLU A 11 11.77 3.26 -19.71
CA GLU A 11 12.09 2.99 -18.29
C GLU A 11 12.27 4.27 -17.46
N GLY A 12 12.92 5.29 -18.02
CA GLY A 12 13.09 6.58 -17.36
C GLY A 12 11.76 7.27 -17.03
N LEU A 13 10.74 7.10 -17.87
CA LEU A 13 9.40 7.64 -17.64
C LEU A 13 8.66 6.87 -16.54
N LYS A 14 8.77 5.53 -16.53
CA LYS A 14 8.22 4.69 -15.45
C LYS A 14 8.80 5.06 -14.10
N ALA A 15 10.13 5.18 -14.04
CA ALA A 15 10.85 5.52 -12.81
C ALA A 15 10.45 6.91 -12.29
N LYS A 16 10.40 7.92 -13.16
CA LYS A 16 9.98 9.27 -12.78
C LYS A 16 8.51 9.35 -12.36
N ALA A 17 7.64 8.61 -13.02
CA ALA A 17 6.23 8.52 -12.64
C ALA A 17 6.07 7.92 -11.24
N LYS A 18 6.79 6.83 -10.93
CA LYS A 18 6.82 6.22 -9.59
C LYS A 18 7.32 7.20 -8.53
N GLU A 19 8.47 7.82 -8.76
CA GLU A 19 9.09 8.77 -7.84
C GLU A 19 8.14 9.94 -7.51
N ARG A 20 7.47 10.46 -8.55
CA ARG A 20 6.51 11.55 -8.37
C ARG A 20 5.27 11.08 -7.61
N PHE A 21 4.73 9.93 -7.98
CA PHE A 21 3.54 9.35 -7.36
C PHE A 21 3.77 9.12 -5.86
N GLU A 22 4.88 8.49 -5.48
CA GLU A 22 5.25 8.25 -4.08
C GLU A 22 5.28 9.54 -3.25
N LYS A 23 5.85 10.62 -3.80
CA LYS A 23 5.95 11.92 -3.12
C LYS A 23 4.61 12.65 -2.97
N THR A 24 3.65 12.39 -3.85
CA THR A 24 2.39 13.16 -3.90
C THR A 24 1.16 12.39 -3.45
N PHE A 25 1.20 11.05 -3.39
CA PHE A 25 0.02 10.21 -3.16
C PHE A 25 -0.79 10.61 -1.92
N LEU A 26 -0.13 10.85 -0.79
CA LEU A 26 -0.77 11.27 0.46
C LEU A 26 -0.72 12.78 0.69
N ASN A 27 0.01 13.52 -0.16
CA ASN A 27 0.12 14.96 -0.03
C ASN A 27 -1.22 15.58 -0.45
N THR A 28 -1.99 16.06 0.53
CA THR A 28 -3.37 16.59 0.40
C THR A 28 -4.46 15.57 0.07
N ALA A 29 -4.23 14.28 0.34
CA ALA A 29 -5.26 13.25 0.18
C ALA A 29 -6.46 13.48 1.13
N ASN A 30 -7.66 13.31 0.59
CA ASN A 30 -8.91 13.16 1.34
C ASN A 30 -9.55 11.83 0.94
N GLU A 31 -10.66 11.44 1.58
CA GLU A 31 -11.32 10.16 1.30
C GLU A 31 -11.60 9.94 -0.20
N HIS A 32 -12.15 10.94 -0.89
CA HIS A 32 -12.49 10.84 -2.31
C HIS A 32 -11.27 10.76 -3.22
N SER A 33 -10.27 11.62 -3.02
CA SER A 33 -9.07 11.62 -3.86
C SER A 33 -8.21 10.38 -3.62
N PHE A 34 -8.18 9.89 -2.37
CA PHE A 34 -7.57 8.61 -2.03
C PHE A 34 -8.28 7.47 -2.76
N ALA A 35 -9.60 7.34 -2.61
CA ALA A 35 -10.38 6.28 -3.25
C ALA A 35 -10.20 6.28 -4.77
N ALA A 36 -10.37 7.44 -5.41
CA ALA A 36 -10.22 7.58 -6.86
C ALA A 36 -8.81 7.18 -7.33
N THR A 37 -7.78 7.56 -6.58
CA THR A 37 -6.40 7.21 -6.92
C THR A 37 -6.15 5.71 -6.79
N VAL A 38 -6.66 5.06 -5.72
CA VAL A 38 -6.52 3.61 -5.56
C VAL A 38 -7.28 2.87 -6.67
N ILE A 39 -8.50 3.30 -7.04
CA ILE A 39 -9.25 2.71 -8.16
C ILE A 39 -8.42 2.78 -9.45
N GLU A 40 -7.89 3.97 -9.77
CA GLU A 40 -7.09 4.17 -10.98
C GLU A 40 -5.83 3.31 -10.98
N VAL A 41 -5.13 3.21 -9.84
CA VAL A 41 -3.94 2.37 -9.71
C VAL A 41 -4.26 0.89 -9.96
N TYR A 42 -5.36 0.39 -9.39
CA TYR A 42 -5.76 -1.00 -9.57
C TYR A 42 -6.34 -1.27 -10.97
N ALA A 43 -6.92 -0.27 -11.64
CA ALA A 43 -7.42 -0.39 -13.01
C ALA A 43 -6.33 -0.27 -14.08
N SER A 44 -5.32 0.59 -13.88
CA SER A 44 -4.31 0.94 -14.90
C SER A 44 -2.98 0.19 -14.77
N THR A 45 -2.76 -0.50 -13.65
CA THR A 45 -1.52 -1.24 -13.38
C THR A 45 -1.76 -2.72 -13.60
N ALA A 46 -0.93 -3.38 -14.41
CA ALA A 46 -1.01 -4.82 -14.64
C ALA A 46 -0.54 -5.61 -13.39
N GLU A 47 -1.05 -6.83 -13.21
CA GLU A 47 -0.72 -7.66 -12.04
C GLU A 47 0.76 -8.09 -11.97
N ASN A 48 1.42 -8.18 -13.12
CA ASN A 48 2.83 -8.54 -13.25
C ASN A 48 3.80 -7.37 -13.10
N ASP A 49 3.32 -6.12 -13.20
CA ASP A 49 4.09 -4.90 -12.93
C ASP A 49 3.37 -4.04 -11.89
N ARG A 50 3.40 -4.51 -10.63
CA ARG A 50 2.67 -3.93 -9.50
C ARG A 50 3.17 -2.56 -9.02
N GLY A 51 4.09 -1.92 -9.73
CA GLY A 51 4.83 -0.75 -9.27
C GLY A 51 4.03 0.29 -8.44
N PRO A 52 3.03 0.96 -9.02
CA PRO A 52 2.17 1.89 -8.28
C PRO A 52 1.32 1.22 -7.18
N ARG A 53 0.85 -0.02 -7.38
CA ARG A 53 0.08 -0.77 -6.37
C ARG A 53 0.90 -0.98 -5.10
N ASP A 54 2.16 -1.40 -5.24
CA ASP A 54 3.04 -1.65 -4.10
C ASP A 54 3.33 -0.35 -3.33
N ILE A 55 3.50 0.78 -4.03
CA ILE A 55 3.66 2.10 -3.40
C ILE A 55 2.41 2.47 -2.58
N VAL A 56 1.20 2.32 -3.16
CA VAL A 56 -0.06 2.60 -2.47
C VAL A 56 -0.19 1.75 -1.21
N VAL A 57 0.08 0.45 -1.30
CA VAL A 57 -0.03 -0.49 -0.18
C VAL A 57 0.97 -0.14 0.92
N GLN A 58 2.23 0.11 0.57
CA GLN A 58 3.28 0.48 1.53
C GLN A 58 2.97 1.81 2.22
N LEU A 59 2.61 2.86 1.47
CA LEU A 59 2.30 4.16 2.05
C LEU A 59 1.04 4.12 2.91
N THR A 60 0.02 3.36 2.49
CA THR A 60 -1.19 3.16 3.31
C THR A 60 -0.83 2.48 4.62
N ARG A 61 -0.08 1.36 4.55
CA ARG A 61 0.35 0.60 5.72
C ARG A 61 1.18 1.44 6.69
N ASN A 62 2.12 2.25 6.19
CA ASN A 62 2.95 3.13 7.00
C ASN A 62 2.16 4.26 7.70
N ASN A 63 1.04 4.69 7.13
CA ASN A 63 0.21 5.78 7.65
C ASN A 63 -1.15 5.29 8.19
N LEU A 64 -1.33 3.98 8.37
CA LEU A 64 -2.60 3.36 8.81
C LEU A 64 -3.23 4.04 10.03
N PRO A 65 -2.49 4.35 11.11
CA PRO A 65 -3.08 5.01 12.28
C PRO A 65 -3.70 6.36 11.93
N GLN A 66 -3.06 7.14 11.05
CA GLN A 66 -3.54 8.47 10.65
C GLN A 66 -4.73 8.35 9.70
N LEU A 67 -4.65 7.43 8.74
CA LEU A 67 -5.70 7.23 7.73
C LEU A 67 -7.01 6.68 8.30
N ARG A 68 -6.97 6.00 9.44
CA ARG A 68 -8.15 5.42 10.11
C ARG A 68 -8.68 6.23 11.29
N THR A 69 -8.06 7.36 11.61
CA THR A 69 -8.48 8.21 12.74
C THR A 69 -9.48 9.28 12.28
N GLY A 70 -10.39 9.68 13.17
CA GLY A 70 -11.36 10.76 12.94
C GLY A 70 -12.78 10.24 12.71
N GLN A 71 -13.72 11.18 12.58
CA GLN A 71 -15.13 10.88 12.29
C GLN A 71 -15.32 10.40 10.85
N ASP A 72 -14.55 10.97 9.92
CA ASP A 72 -14.56 10.64 8.49
C ASP A 72 -13.13 10.23 8.06
N PRO A 73 -12.72 8.98 8.36
CA PRO A 73 -11.37 8.51 8.07
C PRO A 73 -11.13 8.42 6.55
N ILE A 74 -9.95 8.86 6.10
CA ILE A 74 -9.52 8.74 4.69
C ILE A 74 -9.58 7.28 4.22
N LEU A 75 -9.17 6.33 5.07
CA LEU A 75 -9.32 4.90 4.82
C LEU A 75 -10.58 4.37 5.54
N SER A 76 -11.74 4.65 4.95
CA SER A 76 -13.03 4.20 5.47
C SER A 76 -13.32 2.73 5.11
N ALA A 77 -14.26 2.11 5.82
CA ALA A 77 -14.72 0.76 5.50
C ALA A 77 -15.33 0.67 4.09
N HIS A 78 -15.91 1.78 3.60
CA HIS A 78 -16.48 1.89 2.26
C HIS A 78 -15.41 1.68 1.18
N ILE A 79 -14.24 2.32 1.30
CA ILE A 79 -13.14 2.17 0.33
C ILE A 79 -12.64 0.71 0.29
N LEU A 80 -12.53 0.06 1.45
CA LEU A 80 -12.08 -1.33 1.54
C LEU A 80 -13.06 -2.31 0.87
N GLN A 81 -14.36 -1.99 0.88
CA GLN A 81 -15.38 -2.76 0.17
C GLN A 81 -15.39 -2.46 -1.33
N LEU A 82 -15.08 -1.22 -1.72
CA LEU A 82 -15.06 -0.79 -3.11
C LEU A 82 -13.92 -1.45 -3.91
N ILE A 83 -12.80 -1.75 -3.24
CA ILE A 83 -11.60 -2.33 -3.87
C ILE A 83 -11.10 -3.52 -3.04
N PRO A 84 -11.75 -4.71 -3.14
CA PRO A 84 -11.41 -5.86 -2.30
C PRO A 84 -9.95 -6.31 -2.44
N GLN A 85 -9.40 -6.23 -3.66
CA GLN A 85 -8.01 -6.61 -3.91
C GLN A 85 -7.02 -5.71 -3.15
N PHE A 86 -7.34 -4.43 -2.99
CA PHE A 86 -6.53 -3.51 -2.20
C PHE A 86 -6.54 -3.86 -0.71
N MET A 87 -7.70 -4.26 -0.18
CA MET A 87 -7.80 -4.74 1.20
C MET A 87 -6.94 -5.99 1.43
N LEU A 88 -6.98 -6.95 0.50
CA LEU A 88 -6.14 -8.16 0.56
C LEU A 88 -4.64 -7.81 0.54
N ASP A 89 -4.23 -6.91 -0.36
CA ASP A 89 -2.83 -6.50 -0.44
C ASP A 89 -2.34 -5.80 0.84
N ILE A 90 -3.17 -4.95 1.46
CA ILE A 90 -2.86 -4.36 2.78
C ILE A 90 -2.72 -5.45 3.85
N TYR A 91 -3.65 -6.41 3.87
CA TYR A 91 -3.62 -7.51 4.83
C TYR A 91 -2.34 -8.33 4.70
N ASP A 92 -1.99 -8.73 3.48
CA ASP A 92 -0.78 -9.50 3.20
C ASP A 92 0.49 -8.71 3.54
N GLU A 93 0.51 -7.41 3.29
CA GLU A 93 1.64 -6.54 3.65
C GLU A 93 1.77 -6.40 5.18
N CYS A 94 0.67 -6.25 5.90
CA CYS A 94 0.67 -6.19 7.36
C CYS A 94 1.12 -7.53 7.98
N ALA A 95 0.63 -8.65 7.45
CA ALA A 95 1.01 -9.99 7.89
C ALA A 95 2.50 -10.26 7.64
N ARG A 96 3.01 -9.88 6.46
CA ARG A 96 4.46 -9.93 6.15
C ARG A 96 5.25 -9.09 7.14
N TYR A 97 4.87 -7.83 7.36
CA TYR A 97 5.59 -6.98 8.29
C TYR A 97 5.61 -7.53 9.72
N GLN A 98 4.50 -8.07 10.21
CA GLN A 98 4.44 -8.67 11.53
C GLN A 98 5.35 -9.89 11.65
N LYS A 99 5.35 -10.77 10.65
CA LYS A 99 6.21 -11.97 10.61
C LYS A 99 7.70 -11.63 10.70
N TYR A 100 8.13 -10.53 10.08
CA TYR A 100 9.51 -10.08 10.06
C TYR A 100 9.82 -8.98 11.09
N SER A 101 8.87 -8.66 11.97
CA SER A 101 9.07 -7.68 13.03
C SER A 101 10.02 -8.22 14.11
N PRO A 102 11.00 -7.43 14.60
CA PRO A 102 11.89 -7.83 15.69
C PRO A 102 11.15 -8.26 16.97
N ALA A 103 9.94 -7.73 17.18
CA ALA A 103 9.09 -8.10 18.30
C ALA A 103 8.61 -9.57 18.21
N TRP A 104 8.28 -10.03 17.00
CA TRP A 104 7.87 -11.42 16.75
C TRP A 104 9.04 -12.40 16.92
N ALA A 105 10.23 -12.02 16.46
CA ALA A 105 11.45 -12.80 16.65
C ALA A 105 11.82 -12.99 18.14
N LYS A 106 11.65 -11.93 18.96
CA LYS A 106 11.82 -12.02 20.42
C LYS A 106 10.78 -12.94 21.06
N GLN A 107 9.51 -12.83 20.67
CA GLN A 107 8.44 -13.69 21.19
C GLN A 107 8.65 -15.17 20.88
N GLN A 108 9.17 -15.51 19.69
CA GLN A 108 9.55 -16.89 19.37
C GLN A 108 10.74 -17.36 20.22
N SER A 109 11.78 -16.55 20.41
CA SER A 109 12.92 -16.89 21.29
C SER A 109 12.45 -17.22 22.71
N TYR A 110 11.65 -16.34 23.32
CA TYR A 110 11.12 -16.57 24.67
C TYR A 110 10.28 -17.85 24.78
N PHE A 111 9.53 -18.20 23.74
CA PHE A 111 8.73 -19.42 23.71
C PHE A 111 9.59 -20.70 23.68
N TRP A 112 10.72 -20.69 22.96
CA TRP A 112 11.66 -21.81 22.91
C TRP A 112 12.54 -21.89 24.16
N ASP A 113 12.95 -20.75 24.72
CA ASP A 113 13.71 -20.67 25.98
C ASP A 113 12.89 -21.13 27.20
N SER A 114 11.56 -21.04 27.15
CA SER A 114 10.66 -21.48 28.24
C SER A 114 10.33 -22.97 28.20
N ARG A 115 10.86 -23.71 27.21
CA ARG A 115 10.64 -25.16 27.03
C ARG A 115 11.92 -26.00 27.20
N GLY A 116 13.07 -25.38 27.44
CA GLY A 116 14.32 -26.02 27.84
C GLY A 116 14.55 -25.87 29.34
#